data_AF-A0AAU2Q3X5-F1
#
_entry.id   AF-A0AAU2Q3X5-F1
#
_cell.length_a   1.000
_cell.length_b   1.000
_cell.length_c   1.000
_cell.angle_alpha   90.00
_cell.angle_beta   90.00
_cell.angle_gamma   90.00
#
_symmetry.space_group_name_H-M   'P 1'
#
loop_
_entity.id
_entity.type
_entity.pdbx_description
1 polymer ?
#
loop_
_entity_poly.entity_id
_entity_poly.type
_entity_poly.pdbx_seq_one_letter_code
_entity_poly.pdbx_strand_id
1 'polypeptide(L)'
;MPRGRHRNPEPLHRLLTPTTVAGVSVASAGAAWLLAEPMALRLLVAVTAAAGVAGAVVMRAWDRSAGRRVAELARERVKDEWRTDERIAELESDLEEARMLRARLDAKLRAKRVELAGLRGEHAALLRRYATAETERASALEGRRLLAIEASAAPAAAAAKELPAVTEERTSAGAPTSVGYARAHAALGALARKRRTRELPAAPASSSSPEREPDPSPAPGPGRGHAAVPAAPSSVPARRPAAAVAPYAAQRRTASRVEGGFDFFGTKNAAQARAVIEAVQNEDLADVVGAEVLAVHKAESARAVVEPEFKPATDETRAVGQVIDLTAHDETEPIDVARLRTAIS
;
A
#
# COMPACT_ATOMS: atom_id res chain seq x y z
N MET A 1 26.34 17.23 4.09
CA MET A 1 27.01 18.48 4.53
C MET A 1 28.44 18.48 4.01
N PRO A 2 28.79 19.24 2.96
CA PRO A 2 30.17 19.32 2.53
C PRO A 2 30.92 20.24 3.49
N ARG A 3 31.54 19.65 4.53
CA ARG A 3 32.54 20.31 5.37
C ARG A 3 33.88 20.23 4.65
N GLY A 4 34.00 21.01 3.58
CA GLY A 4 35.24 21.20 2.84
C GLY A 4 35.86 22.57 3.13
N ARG A 5 36.09 22.90 4.41
CA ARG A 5 36.94 24.04 4.77
C ARG A 5 38.39 23.64 4.51
N HIS A 6 38.79 23.66 3.24
CA HIS A 6 40.20 23.65 2.90
C HIS A 6 40.77 24.97 3.39
N ARG A 7 41.42 24.90 4.55
CA ARG A 7 42.34 25.91 5.05
C ARG A 7 43.46 26.00 4.02
N ASN A 8 43.26 26.80 2.99
CA ASN A 8 44.40 27.25 2.18
C ASN A 8 45.23 28.12 3.11
N PRO A 9 46.46 27.73 3.48
CA PRO A 9 47.37 28.65 4.13
C PRO A 9 47.53 29.83 3.18
N GLU A 10 47.25 31.04 3.66
CA GLU A 10 47.51 32.22 2.84
C GLU A 10 48.98 32.20 2.40
N PRO A 11 49.26 32.43 1.12
CA PRO A 11 50.63 32.33 0.66
C PRO A 11 51.47 33.43 1.33
N LEU A 12 52.50 33.03 2.08
CA LEU A 12 53.45 33.93 2.74
C LEU A 12 54.05 34.98 1.80
N HIS A 13 54.13 34.68 0.49
CA HIS A 13 54.60 35.61 -0.52
C HIS A 13 53.72 36.87 -0.69
N ARG A 14 52.46 36.85 -0.24
CA ARG A 14 51.57 38.02 -0.29
C ARG A 14 51.94 39.10 0.72
N LEU A 15 52.63 38.75 1.81
CA LEU A 15 53.07 39.69 2.83
C LEU A 15 54.40 40.37 2.47
N LEU A 16 55.15 39.87 1.49
CA LEU A 16 56.47 40.40 1.10
C LEU A 16 56.37 41.79 0.44
N THR A 17 55.34 42.05 -0.34
CA THR A 17 55.16 43.33 -1.04
C THR A 17 54.81 44.50 -0.09
N PRO A 18 53.87 44.38 0.86
CA PRO A 18 53.62 45.47 1.82
C PRO A 18 54.77 45.66 2.82
N THR A 19 55.44 44.58 3.25
CA THR A 19 56.55 44.67 4.21
C THR A 19 57.80 45.31 3.60
N THR A 20 58.07 45.12 2.31
CA THR A 20 59.18 45.79 1.62
C THR A 20 58.94 47.29 1.46
N VAL A 21 57.73 47.72 1.11
CA VAL A 21 57.37 49.16 1.04
C VAL A 21 57.48 49.81 2.44
N ALA A 22 56.97 49.13 3.47
CA ALA A 22 57.11 49.59 4.86
C ALA A 22 58.59 49.66 5.28
N GLY A 23 59.40 48.64 4.97
CA GLY A 23 60.82 48.60 5.26
C GLY A 23 61.60 49.74 4.60
N VAL A 24 61.31 50.05 3.33
CA VAL A 24 61.93 51.17 2.60
C VAL A 24 61.56 52.51 3.24
N SER A 25 60.30 52.71 3.62
CA SER A 25 59.87 53.95 4.29
C SER A 25 60.55 54.15 5.66
N VAL A 26 60.66 53.11 6.49
CA VAL A 26 61.35 53.19 7.79
C VAL A 26 62.86 53.40 7.61
N ALA A 27 63.50 52.69 6.66
CA ALA A 27 64.92 52.87 6.37
C ALA A 27 65.22 54.28 5.86
N SER A 28 64.35 54.84 5.01
CA SER A 28 64.50 56.22 4.53
C SER A 28 64.33 57.26 5.65
N ALA A 29 63.40 57.07 6.58
CA ALA A 29 63.24 57.94 7.74
C ALA A 29 64.46 57.91 8.68
N GLY A 30 65.09 56.74 8.85
CA GLY A 30 66.34 56.60 9.60
C GLY A 30 67.54 57.25 8.92
N ALA A 31 67.66 57.13 7.59
CA ALA A 31 68.74 57.74 6.83
C ALA A 31 68.68 59.29 6.82
N ALA A 32 67.49 59.88 6.99
CA ALA A 32 67.32 61.32 7.07
C ALA A 32 68.06 61.98 8.25
N TRP A 33 68.27 61.24 9.36
CA TRP A 33 68.99 61.75 10.54
C TRP A 33 70.51 61.76 10.38
N LEU A 34 71.03 61.02 9.40
CA LEU A 34 72.47 60.87 9.17
C LEU A 34 73.01 61.80 8.06
N LEU A 35 72.12 62.45 7.30
CA LEU A 35 72.45 63.25 6.11
C LEU A 35 72.21 64.74 6.37
N ALA A 36 73.26 65.56 6.32
CA ALA A 36 73.20 67.02 6.48
C ALA A 36 73.16 67.78 5.14
N GLU A 37 73.44 67.10 4.02
CA GLU A 37 73.52 67.72 2.70
C GLU A 37 72.12 67.97 2.08
N PRO A 38 71.84 69.18 1.55
CA PRO A 38 70.50 69.55 1.09
C PRO A 38 70.03 68.76 -0.14
N MET A 39 70.96 68.33 -1.01
CA MET A 39 70.62 67.51 -2.18
C MET A 39 70.29 66.07 -1.79
N ALA A 40 70.99 65.51 -0.81
CA ALA A 40 70.73 64.17 -0.31
C ALA A 40 69.35 64.08 0.37
N LEU A 41 68.97 65.10 1.14
CA LEU A 41 67.63 65.19 1.75
C LEU A 41 66.52 65.28 0.69
N ARG A 42 66.72 66.04 -0.39
CA ARG A 42 65.73 66.15 -1.49
C ARG A 42 65.55 64.83 -2.24
N LEU A 43 66.64 64.11 -2.52
CA LEU A 43 66.56 62.78 -3.14
C LEU A 43 65.84 61.78 -2.25
N LEU A 44 66.13 61.80 -0.95
CA LEU A 44 65.47 60.93 0.03
C LEU A 44 63.96 61.19 0.10
N VAL A 45 63.53 62.45 0.13
CA VAL A 45 62.11 62.83 0.08
C VAL A 45 61.44 62.39 -1.23
N ALA A 46 62.15 62.46 -2.36
CA ALA A 46 61.62 61.98 -3.64
C ALA A 46 61.40 60.45 -3.62
N VAL A 47 62.33 59.70 -3.00
CA VAL A 47 62.21 58.24 -2.83
C VAL A 47 61.05 57.88 -1.91
N THR A 48 60.86 58.60 -0.79
CA THR A 48 59.73 58.33 0.11
C THR A 48 58.38 58.65 -0.52
N ALA A 49 58.28 59.75 -1.27
CA ALA A 49 57.09 60.09 -2.04
C ALA A 49 56.77 59.02 -3.10
N ALA A 50 57.78 58.54 -3.83
CA ALA A 50 57.63 57.46 -4.82
C ALA A 50 57.16 56.15 -4.16
N ALA A 51 57.72 55.79 -3.00
CA ALA A 51 57.29 54.61 -2.23
C ALA A 51 55.84 54.74 -1.74
N GLY A 52 55.41 55.92 -1.30
CA GLY A 52 54.03 56.21 -0.91
C GLY A 52 53.05 56.04 -2.06
N VAL A 53 53.38 56.59 -3.25
CA VAL A 53 52.55 56.44 -4.45
C VAL A 53 52.50 54.98 -4.90
N ALA A 54 53.63 54.26 -4.89
CA ALA A 54 53.66 52.84 -5.22
C ALA A 54 52.80 52.00 -4.26
N GLY A 55 52.89 52.25 -2.95
CA GLY A 55 52.04 51.61 -1.94
C GLY A 55 50.55 51.86 -2.17
N ALA A 56 50.18 53.11 -2.50
CA ALA A 56 48.79 53.47 -2.80
C ALA A 56 48.26 52.75 -4.06
N VAL A 57 49.07 52.63 -5.11
CA VAL A 57 48.70 51.91 -6.34
C VAL A 57 48.52 50.41 -6.07
N VAL A 58 49.41 49.80 -5.29
CA VAL A 58 49.30 48.38 -4.91
C VAL A 58 48.03 48.13 -4.09
N MET A 59 47.75 48.96 -3.08
CA MET A 59 46.51 48.89 -2.29
C MET A 59 45.26 49.00 -3.19
N ARG A 60 45.25 49.97 -4.11
CA ARG A 60 44.15 50.13 -5.06
C ARG A 60 43.97 48.92 -5.98
N ALA A 61 45.08 48.30 -6.42
CA ALA A 61 45.04 47.08 -7.23
C ALA A 61 44.54 45.88 -6.41
N TRP A 62 44.94 45.78 -5.14
CA TRP A 62 44.48 44.75 -4.21
C TRP A 62 42.99 44.85 -3.95
N ASP A 63 42.45 46.04 -3.66
CA ASP A 63 41.02 46.27 -3.45
C ASP A 63 40.20 45.82 -4.67
N ARG A 64 40.64 46.17 -5.88
CA ARG A 64 39.98 45.73 -7.12
C ARG A 64 40.05 44.22 -7.29
N SER A 65 41.21 43.60 -7.01
CA SER A 65 41.37 42.15 -7.12
C SER A 65 40.55 41.38 -6.08
N ALA A 66 40.38 41.94 -4.89
CA ALA A 66 39.56 41.38 -3.82
C ALA A 66 38.08 41.49 -4.18
N GLY A 67 37.65 42.65 -4.68
CA GLY A 67 36.27 42.85 -5.16
C GLY A 67 35.89 41.89 -6.28
N ARG A 68 36.79 41.66 -7.26
CA ARG A 68 36.57 40.67 -8.33
C ARG A 68 36.41 39.25 -7.78
N ARG A 69 37.31 38.84 -6.88
CA ARG A 69 37.25 37.51 -6.25
C ARG A 69 35.99 37.31 -5.41
N VAL A 70 35.54 38.32 -4.66
CA VAL A 70 34.29 38.26 -3.90
C VAL A 70 33.09 38.17 -4.85
N ALA A 71 33.10 38.91 -5.96
CA ALA A 71 32.04 38.82 -6.97
C ALA A 71 32.00 37.44 -7.65
N GLU A 72 33.16 36.87 -7.97
CA GLU A 72 33.26 35.49 -8.51
C GLU A 72 32.73 34.46 -7.52
N LEU A 73 33.18 34.51 -6.26
CA LEU A 73 32.69 33.60 -5.22
C LEU A 73 31.19 33.76 -4.94
N ALA A 74 30.66 34.99 -5.02
CA ALA A 74 29.23 35.23 -4.91
C ALA A 74 28.45 34.59 -6.07
N ARG A 75 28.96 34.71 -7.30
CA ARG A 75 28.37 34.05 -8.49
C ARG A 75 28.42 32.53 -8.39
N GLU A 76 29.53 31.98 -7.90
CA GLU A 76 29.67 30.53 -7.68
C GLU A 76 28.68 30.03 -6.62
N ARG A 77 28.53 30.76 -5.51
CA ARG A 77 27.54 30.42 -4.47
C ARG A 77 26.12 30.43 -5.01
N VAL A 78 25.72 31.49 -5.71
CA VAL A 78 24.38 31.58 -6.32
C VAL A 78 24.15 30.44 -7.32
N LYS A 79 25.18 30.09 -8.11
CA LYS A 79 25.11 28.96 -9.04
C LYS A 79 24.94 27.62 -8.32
N ASP A 80 25.64 27.43 -7.21
CA ASP A 80 25.54 26.21 -6.42
C ASP A 80 24.20 26.12 -5.67
N GLU A 81 23.70 27.24 -5.13
CA GLU A 81 22.35 27.35 -4.56
C GLU A 81 21.30 26.98 -5.60
N TRP A 82 21.38 27.54 -6.81
CA TRP A 82 20.46 27.21 -7.89
C TRP A 82 20.50 25.72 -8.28
N ARG A 83 21.69 25.12 -8.36
CA ARG A 83 21.83 23.68 -8.61
C ARG A 83 21.27 22.83 -7.47
N THR A 84 21.36 23.28 -6.23
CA THR A 84 20.76 22.56 -5.11
C THR A 84 19.25 22.69 -5.13
N ASP A 85 18.72 23.86 -5.48
CA ASP A 85 17.29 24.09 -5.60
C ASP A 85 16.69 23.28 -6.75
N GLU A 86 17.39 23.19 -7.88
CA GLU A 86 17.01 22.32 -9.01
C GLU A 86 16.96 20.84 -8.59
N ARG A 87 17.97 20.35 -7.87
CA ARG A 87 17.96 18.98 -7.33
C ARG A 87 16.88 18.75 -6.29
N ILE A 88 16.54 19.77 -5.50
CA ILE A 88 15.43 19.68 -4.54
C ILE A 88 14.11 19.55 -5.31
N ALA A 89 13.90 20.36 -6.35
CA ALA A 89 12.72 20.29 -7.20
C ALA A 89 12.58 18.91 -7.90
N GLU A 90 13.68 18.37 -8.43
CA GLU A 90 13.71 17.01 -9.01
C GLU A 90 13.31 15.94 -7.98
N LEU A 91 13.85 16.02 -6.76
CA LEU A 91 13.53 15.07 -5.69
C LEU A 91 12.08 15.21 -5.21
N GLU A 92 11.55 16.43 -5.18
CA GLU A 92 10.15 16.69 -4.85
C GLU A 92 9.22 16.09 -5.91
N SER A 93 9.53 16.25 -7.20
CA SER A 93 8.76 15.59 -8.28
C SER A 93 8.84 14.07 -8.19
N ASP A 94 10.02 13.50 -7.97
CA ASP A 94 10.19 12.04 -7.83
C ASP A 94 9.40 11.50 -6.63
N LEU A 95 9.32 12.26 -5.53
CA LEU A 95 8.53 11.90 -4.36
C LEU A 95 7.03 11.92 -4.65
N GLU A 96 6.56 12.90 -5.42
CA GLU A 96 5.16 12.95 -5.86
C GLU A 96 4.82 11.77 -6.77
N GLU A 97 5.69 11.44 -7.73
CA GLU A 97 5.55 10.25 -8.58
C GLU A 97 5.50 8.96 -7.77
N ALA A 98 6.40 8.79 -6.80
CA ALA A 98 6.42 7.63 -5.93
C ALA A 98 5.14 7.53 -5.08
N ARG A 99 4.61 8.65 -4.59
CA ARG A 99 3.33 8.69 -3.86
C ARG A 99 2.16 8.29 -4.74
N MET A 100 2.11 8.77 -5.99
CA MET A 100 1.08 8.40 -6.96
C MET A 100 1.12 6.90 -7.29
N LEU A 101 2.31 6.35 -7.54
CA LEU A 101 2.49 4.92 -7.79
C LEU A 101 2.05 4.07 -6.59
N ARG A 102 2.44 4.49 -5.37
CA ARG A 102 2.01 3.82 -4.15
C ARG A 102 0.50 3.82 -3.99
N ALA A 103 -0.16 4.97 -4.18
CA ALA A 103 -1.61 5.07 -4.09
C ALA A 103 -2.31 4.14 -5.10
N ARG A 104 -1.79 4.07 -6.33
CA ARG A 104 -2.30 3.19 -7.39
C ARG A 104 -2.13 1.71 -7.04
N LEU A 105 -0.99 1.31 -6.48
CA LEU A 105 -0.75 -0.06 -6.03
C LEU A 105 -1.63 -0.43 -4.83
N ASP A 106 -1.79 0.48 -3.88
CA ASP A 106 -2.66 0.27 -2.72
C ASP A 106 -4.12 0.11 -3.15
N ALA A 107 -4.60 0.88 -4.14
CA ALA A 107 -5.93 0.72 -4.72
C ALA A 107 -6.09 -0.66 -5.38
N LYS A 108 -5.11 -1.11 -6.17
CA LYS A 108 -5.12 -2.46 -6.78
C LYS A 108 -5.13 -3.55 -5.72
N LEU A 109 -4.33 -3.44 -4.66
CA LEU A 109 -4.29 -4.41 -3.57
C LEU A 109 -5.64 -4.47 -2.83
N ARG A 110 -6.27 -3.31 -2.57
CA ARG A 110 -7.62 -3.27 -1.97
C ARG A 110 -8.64 -3.95 -2.88
N ALA A 111 -8.64 -3.65 -4.18
CA ALA A 111 -9.51 -4.31 -5.15
C ALA A 111 -9.31 -5.84 -5.16
N LYS A 112 -8.06 -6.31 -5.22
CA LYS A 112 -7.76 -7.75 -5.17
C LYS A 112 -8.16 -8.42 -3.86
N ARG A 113 -8.05 -7.73 -2.72
CA ARG A 113 -8.54 -8.25 -1.43
C ARG A 113 -10.06 -8.42 -1.43
N VAL A 114 -10.79 -7.47 -2.02
CA VAL A 114 -12.25 -7.56 -2.16
C VAL A 114 -12.64 -8.69 -3.11
N GLU A 115 -11.98 -8.81 -4.27
CA GLU A 115 -12.20 -9.94 -5.20
C GLU A 115 -11.98 -11.29 -4.51
N LEU A 116 -10.89 -11.44 -3.75
CA LEU A 116 -10.61 -12.67 -3.00
C LEU A 116 -11.63 -12.94 -1.89
N ALA A 117 -12.17 -11.91 -1.26
CA ALA A 117 -13.26 -12.07 -0.30
C ALA A 117 -14.56 -12.52 -1.00
N GLY A 118 -14.85 -11.96 -2.19
CA GLY A 118 -15.95 -12.36 -3.05
C GLY A 118 -15.86 -13.85 -3.44
N LEU A 119 -14.72 -14.28 -3.98
CA LEU A 119 -14.50 -15.69 -4.38
C LEU A 119 -14.62 -16.67 -3.20
N ARG A 120 -14.14 -16.29 -2.01
CA ARG A 120 -14.33 -17.11 -0.81
C ARG A 120 -15.80 -17.20 -0.41
N GLY A 121 -16.56 -16.11 -0.57
CA GLY A 121 -18.00 -16.07 -0.37
C GLY A 121 -18.76 -16.96 -1.35
N GLU A 122 -18.42 -16.88 -2.64
CA GLU A 122 -18.98 -17.73 -3.71
C GLU A 122 -18.67 -19.21 -3.45
N HIS A 123 -17.44 -19.54 -3.08
CA HIS A 123 -17.05 -20.91 -2.74
C HIS A 123 -17.86 -21.45 -1.55
N ALA A 124 -18.02 -20.66 -0.49
CA ALA A 124 -18.85 -21.04 0.66
C ALA A 124 -20.33 -21.22 0.25
N ALA A 125 -20.85 -20.38 -0.63
CA ALA A 125 -22.21 -20.53 -1.16
C ALA A 125 -22.36 -21.80 -2.00
N LEU A 126 -21.36 -22.15 -2.82
CA LEU A 126 -21.35 -23.36 -3.63
C LEU A 126 -21.31 -24.62 -2.76
N LEU A 127 -20.51 -24.63 -1.70
CA LEU A 127 -20.47 -25.73 -0.73
C LEU A 127 -21.81 -25.90 0.00
N ARG A 128 -22.50 -24.81 0.38
CA ARG A 128 -23.84 -24.89 0.98
C ARG A 128 -24.85 -25.50 0.01
N ARG A 129 -24.86 -25.05 -1.26
CA ARG A 129 -25.74 -25.59 -2.31
C ARG A 129 -25.48 -27.06 -2.60
N TYR A 130 -24.20 -27.47 -2.60
CA TYR A 130 -23.84 -28.86 -2.77
C TYR A 130 -24.29 -29.71 -1.59
N ALA A 131 -24.07 -29.23 -0.36
CA ALA A 131 -24.51 -29.92 0.85
C ALA A 131 -26.03 -30.08 0.89
N THR A 132 -26.80 -29.04 0.54
CA THR A 132 -28.27 -29.14 0.46
C THR A 132 -28.69 -30.15 -0.61
N ALA A 133 -28.10 -30.08 -1.81
CA ALA A 133 -28.38 -31.02 -2.89
C ALA A 133 -28.08 -32.47 -2.49
N GLU A 134 -27.00 -32.71 -1.72
CA GLU A 134 -26.66 -34.05 -1.25
C GLU A 134 -27.62 -34.54 -0.15
N THR A 135 -28.06 -33.65 0.77
CA THR A 135 -29.09 -33.99 1.75
C THR A 135 -30.46 -34.28 1.11
N GLU A 136 -30.81 -33.54 0.05
CA GLU A 136 -32.03 -33.77 -0.73
C GLU A 136 -31.97 -35.11 -1.49
N ARG A 137 -30.81 -35.47 -2.04
CA ARG A 137 -30.61 -36.79 -2.65
C ARG A 137 -30.74 -37.91 -1.62
N ALA A 138 -30.14 -37.75 -0.44
CA ALA A 138 -30.23 -38.74 0.63
C ALA A 138 -31.67 -38.92 1.12
N SER A 139 -32.40 -37.83 1.36
CA SER A 139 -33.80 -37.87 1.80
C SER A 139 -34.72 -38.48 0.73
N ALA A 140 -34.45 -38.23 -0.56
CA ALA A 140 -35.17 -38.89 -1.66
C ALA A 140 -34.94 -40.41 -1.68
N LEU A 141 -33.72 -40.87 -1.41
CA LEU A 141 -33.41 -42.30 -1.32
C LEU A 141 -34.03 -42.96 -0.08
N GLU A 142 -34.03 -42.28 1.06
CA GLU A 142 -34.72 -42.75 2.28
C GLU A 142 -36.24 -42.79 2.08
N GLY A 143 -36.84 -41.78 1.45
CA GLY A 143 -38.25 -41.78 1.08
C GLY A 143 -38.61 -42.98 0.20
N ARG A 144 -37.81 -43.28 -0.83
CA ARG A 144 -37.99 -44.49 -1.65
C ARG A 144 -37.85 -45.78 -0.85
N ARG A 145 -36.92 -45.84 0.09
CA ARG A 145 -36.73 -47.01 0.97
C ARG A 145 -37.93 -47.22 1.90
N LEU A 146 -38.47 -46.16 2.48
CA LEU A 146 -39.67 -46.23 3.34
C LEU A 146 -40.87 -46.70 2.55
N LEU A 147 -41.11 -46.14 1.37
CA LEU A 147 -42.18 -46.58 0.47
C LEU A 147 -42.03 -48.07 0.07
N ALA A 148 -40.81 -48.53 -0.19
CA ALA A 148 -40.56 -49.95 -0.48
C ALA A 148 -40.84 -50.86 0.74
N ILE A 149 -40.50 -50.41 1.96
CA ILE A 149 -40.84 -51.13 3.19
C ILE A 149 -42.36 -51.19 3.36
N GLU A 150 -43.07 -50.06 3.23
CA GLU A 150 -44.53 -50.00 3.33
C GLU A 150 -45.22 -50.89 2.29
N ALA A 151 -44.79 -50.84 1.03
CA ALA A 151 -45.30 -51.71 -0.03
C ALA A 151 -45.04 -53.20 0.27
N SER A 152 -43.87 -53.54 0.83
CA SER A 152 -43.56 -54.91 1.25
C SER A 152 -44.28 -55.36 2.53
N ALA A 153 -44.65 -54.41 3.41
CA ALA A 153 -45.34 -54.66 4.67
C ALA A 153 -46.87 -54.71 4.50
N ALA A 154 -47.45 -54.03 3.50
CA ALA A 154 -48.87 -54.08 3.19
C ALA A 154 -49.45 -55.51 3.04
N PRO A 155 -48.84 -56.45 2.28
CA PRO A 155 -49.32 -57.83 2.21
C PRO A 155 -49.12 -58.60 3.54
N ALA A 156 -48.12 -58.24 4.36
CA ALA A 156 -47.87 -58.86 5.65
C ALA A 156 -48.78 -58.32 6.77
N ALA A 157 -49.21 -57.06 6.72
CA ALA A 157 -50.13 -56.44 7.67
C ALA A 157 -51.58 -56.88 7.43
N ALA A 158 -51.96 -57.11 6.17
CA ALA A 158 -53.23 -57.76 5.83
C ALA A 158 -53.29 -59.20 6.38
N ALA A 159 -52.18 -59.95 6.31
CA ALA A 159 -52.08 -61.29 6.88
C ALA A 159 -51.91 -61.31 8.42
N ALA A 160 -51.29 -60.28 9.02
CA ALA A 160 -51.06 -60.22 10.47
C ALA A 160 -52.26 -59.67 11.27
N LYS A 161 -53.22 -58.99 10.62
CA LYS A 161 -54.46 -58.55 11.27
C LYS A 161 -55.46 -59.69 11.45
N GLU A 162 -55.27 -60.80 10.75
CA GLU A 162 -55.83 -62.10 11.11
C GLU A 162 -54.87 -62.77 12.10
N LEU A 163 -54.99 -62.42 13.39
CA LEU A 163 -54.44 -63.26 14.45
C LEU A 163 -55.12 -64.64 14.34
N PRO A 164 -54.39 -65.76 14.16
CA PRO A 164 -55.00 -67.08 14.23
C PRO A 164 -55.61 -67.24 15.63
N ALA A 165 -56.82 -67.79 15.70
CA ALA A 165 -57.52 -68.01 16.96
C ALA A 165 -56.59 -68.74 17.96
N VAL A 166 -56.30 -68.10 19.11
CA VAL A 166 -55.35 -68.56 20.14
C VAL A 166 -55.91 -69.75 20.92
N THR A 167 -56.13 -70.88 20.25
CA THR A 167 -56.74 -72.06 20.89
C THR A 167 -55.92 -73.35 20.80
N GLU A 168 -54.92 -73.46 19.90
CA GLU A 168 -54.15 -74.71 19.75
C GLU A 168 -52.71 -74.68 20.29
N GLU A 169 -52.16 -73.50 20.59
CA GLU A 169 -50.73 -73.34 20.93
C GLU A 169 -50.45 -73.28 22.44
N ARG A 170 -51.50 -73.16 23.25
CA ARG A 170 -51.43 -73.19 24.71
C ARG A 170 -52.53 -74.09 25.26
N THR A 171 -52.24 -74.78 26.35
CA THR A 171 -53.26 -75.51 27.11
C THR A 171 -54.25 -74.53 27.76
N SER A 172 -55.39 -75.01 28.23
CA SER A 172 -56.37 -74.20 28.98
C SER A 172 -55.80 -73.56 30.25
N ALA A 173 -54.69 -74.08 30.78
CA ALA A 173 -53.92 -73.51 31.90
C ALA A 173 -52.84 -72.49 31.46
N GLY A 174 -52.76 -72.16 30.16
CA GLY A 174 -51.83 -71.16 29.62
C GLY A 174 -50.42 -71.66 29.33
N ALA A 175 -50.10 -72.94 29.59
CA ALA A 175 -48.78 -73.50 29.30
C ALA A 175 -48.61 -73.76 27.79
N PRO A 176 -47.43 -73.51 27.19
CA PRO A 176 -47.21 -73.76 25.76
C PRO A 176 -47.29 -75.26 25.46
N THR A 177 -48.01 -75.63 24.40
CA THR A 177 -48.07 -77.02 23.93
C THR A 177 -46.79 -77.41 23.19
N SER A 178 -46.51 -78.71 23.05
CA SER A 178 -45.39 -79.20 22.23
C SER A 178 -45.47 -78.71 20.78
N VAL A 179 -46.69 -78.58 20.26
CA VAL A 179 -46.97 -77.99 18.94
C VAL A 179 -46.62 -76.51 18.90
N GLY A 180 -46.92 -75.76 19.97
CA GLY A 180 -46.51 -74.36 20.14
C GLY A 180 -44.99 -74.17 20.10
N TYR A 181 -44.23 -75.02 20.82
CA TYR A 181 -42.76 -74.98 20.78
C TYR A 181 -42.19 -75.33 19.40
N ALA A 182 -42.73 -76.35 18.73
CA ALA A 182 -42.30 -76.74 17.39
C ALA A 182 -42.54 -75.62 16.36
N ARG A 183 -43.69 -74.96 16.44
CA ARG A 183 -44.03 -73.81 15.60
C ARG A 183 -43.14 -72.60 15.87
N ALA A 184 -42.85 -72.29 17.15
CA ALA A 184 -41.92 -71.22 17.51
C ALA A 184 -40.49 -71.49 16.99
N HIS A 185 -40.01 -72.73 17.10
CA HIS A 185 -38.72 -73.14 16.56
C HIS A 185 -38.67 -73.01 15.03
N ALA A 186 -39.74 -73.42 14.33
CA ALA A 186 -39.86 -73.25 12.89
C ALA A 186 -39.87 -71.77 12.47
N ALA A 187 -40.55 -70.90 13.24
CA ALA A 187 -40.57 -69.46 13.01
C ALA A 187 -39.18 -68.82 13.19
N LEU A 188 -38.45 -69.21 14.24
CA LEU A 188 -37.06 -68.77 14.45
C LEU A 188 -36.15 -69.22 13.29
N GLY A 189 -36.31 -70.45 12.80
CA GLY A 189 -35.60 -70.96 11.63
C GLY A 189 -35.91 -70.17 10.34
N ALA A 190 -37.17 -69.79 10.13
CA ALA A 190 -37.57 -68.95 9.00
C ALA A 190 -36.97 -67.54 9.09
N LEU A 191 -36.92 -66.95 10.29
CA LEU A 191 -36.34 -65.62 10.53
C LEU A 191 -34.82 -65.62 10.32
N ALA A 192 -34.12 -66.69 10.76
CA ALA A 192 -32.69 -66.87 10.50
C ALA A 192 -32.38 -67.01 9.00
N ARG A 193 -33.20 -67.73 8.23
CA ARG A 193 -33.08 -67.83 6.77
C ARG A 193 -33.29 -66.48 6.08
N LYS A 194 -34.30 -65.71 6.50
CA LYS A 194 -34.61 -64.38 5.94
C LYS A 194 -33.50 -63.35 6.21
N ARG A 195 -32.81 -63.47 7.35
CA ARG A 195 -31.63 -62.66 7.67
C ARG A 195 -30.45 -63.00 6.76
N ARG A 196 -30.16 -64.30 6.55
CA ARG A 196 -29.10 -64.75 5.62
C ARG A 196 -29.31 -64.28 4.20
N THR A 197 -30.55 -64.29 3.70
CA THR A 197 -30.87 -63.78 2.35
C THR A 197 -30.72 -62.26 2.21
N ARG A 198 -30.76 -61.50 3.31
CA ARG A 198 -30.61 -60.04 3.32
C ARG A 198 -29.16 -59.57 3.51
N GLU A 199 -28.29 -60.42 4.05
CA GLU A 199 -26.85 -60.14 4.25
C GLU A 199 -25.98 -60.49 3.02
N LEU A 200 -26.53 -61.12 1.97
CA LEU A 200 -25.81 -61.41 0.73
C LEU A 200 -25.88 -60.19 -0.24
N PRO A 201 -24.75 -59.58 -0.62
CA PRO A 201 -24.74 -58.47 -1.57
C PRO A 201 -24.95 -58.97 -3.00
N ALA A 202 -25.82 -58.30 -3.77
CA ALA A 202 -25.96 -58.53 -5.21
C ALA A 202 -24.74 -57.94 -5.94
N ALA A 203 -23.87 -58.81 -6.44
CA ALA A 203 -22.71 -58.44 -7.25
C ALA A 203 -23.11 -58.16 -8.72
N PRO A 204 -22.57 -57.12 -9.37
CA PRO A 204 -22.76 -56.89 -10.80
C PRO A 204 -21.86 -57.80 -11.66
N ALA A 205 -22.37 -58.19 -12.84
CA ALA A 205 -21.72 -59.09 -13.78
C ALA A 205 -20.79 -58.35 -14.79
N SER A 206 -19.52 -58.79 -14.80
CA SER A 206 -18.57 -59.01 -15.91
C SER A 206 -18.30 -57.98 -17.02
N SER A 207 -17.03 -57.62 -17.21
CA SER A 207 -16.15 -57.91 -18.39
C SER A 207 -14.90 -57.02 -18.30
N SER A 208 -13.69 -57.54 -18.07
CA SER A 208 -12.72 -58.19 -18.99
C SER A 208 -11.45 -57.33 -19.11
N SER A 209 -10.34 -57.80 -18.53
CA SER A 209 -8.97 -57.35 -18.84
C SER A 209 -8.29 -58.37 -19.75
N PRO A 210 -7.31 -57.95 -20.56
CA PRO A 210 -5.95 -58.53 -20.44
C PRO A 210 -4.89 -57.42 -20.68
N GLU A 211 -3.57 -57.52 -20.49
CA GLU A 211 -2.58 -58.52 -20.05
C GLU A 211 -1.27 -57.75 -19.72
N ARG A 212 -0.20 -58.46 -19.38
CA ARG A 212 0.97 -58.00 -18.60
C ARG A 212 2.33 -58.15 -19.33
N GLU A 213 3.24 -57.16 -19.10
CA GLU A 213 4.74 -57.11 -19.15
C GLU A 213 5.50 -57.42 -20.48
N PRO A 214 6.82 -57.07 -20.68
CA PRO A 214 7.87 -56.59 -19.74
C PRO A 214 8.78 -55.41 -20.22
N ASP A 215 9.71 -54.98 -19.34
CA ASP A 215 10.80 -53.97 -19.51
C ASP A 215 11.89 -54.33 -20.56
N PRO A 216 12.70 -53.36 -21.05
CA PRO A 216 14.09 -53.22 -20.57
C PRO A 216 14.67 -51.77 -20.48
N SER A 217 15.70 -51.65 -19.62
CA SER A 217 16.61 -50.51 -19.30
C SER A 217 17.58 -50.09 -20.45
N PRO A 218 18.59 -49.17 -20.31
CA PRO A 218 18.62 -47.73 -19.95
C PRO A 218 19.50 -46.80 -20.86
N ALA A 219 19.54 -45.48 -20.51
CA ALA A 219 20.63 -44.46 -20.66
C ALA A 219 20.50 -43.38 -21.80
N PRO A 220 21.26 -42.25 -21.76
CA PRO A 220 21.47 -41.27 -20.68
C PRO A 220 21.41 -39.75 -21.10
N GLY A 221 21.15 -38.86 -20.13
CA GLY A 221 21.66 -37.46 -20.01
C GLY A 221 20.85 -36.31 -20.66
N PRO A 222 21.15 -35.02 -20.37
CA PRO A 222 21.99 -34.42 -19.31
C PRO A 222 21.18 -33.48 -18.37
N GLY A 223 21.52 -33.34 -17.09
CA GLY A 223 22.51 -32.34 -16.66
C GLY A 223 21.85 -31.12 -15.99
N ARG A 224 21.54 -31.22 -14.69
CA ARG A 224 21.33 -30.04 -13.82
C ARG A 224 22.02 -30.26 -12.49
N GLY A 225 23.07 -29.47 -12.27
CA GLY A 225 23.92 -29.54 -11.09
C GLY A 225 23.17 -29.12 -9.83
N HIS A 226 23.19 -29.99 -8.84
CA HIS A 226 23.01 -29.61 -7.45
C HIS A 226 24.38 -29.47 -6.81
N ALA A 227 24.78 -28.21 -6.60
CA ALA A 227 25.90 -27.87 -5.75
C ALA A 227 25.50 -28.10 -4.29
N ALA A 228 26.30 -28.91 -3.61
CA ALA A 228 26.28 -29.09 -2.18
C ALA A 228 26.62 -27.75 -1.49
N VAL A 229 25.79 -27.35 -0.54
CA VAL A 229 26.08 -26.24 0.38
C VAL A 229 26.64 -26.85 1.67
N PRO A 230 27.84 -26.46 2.13
CA PRO A 230 28.32 -26.89 3.43
C PRO A 230 27.59 -26.12 4.55
N ALA A 231 27.22 -26.86 5.60
CA ALA A 231 26.72 -26.32 6.84
C ALA A 231 27.83 -25.53 7.57
N ALA A 232 27.50 -24.33 8.05
CA ALA A 232 28.30 -23.56 8.99
C ALA A 232 27.37 -22.90 10.05
N PRO A 233 27.85 -22.76 11.30
CA PRO A 233 26.99 -22.55 12.47
C PRO A 233 26.49 -21.12 12.65
N SER A 234 25.32 -21.01 13.26
CA SER A 234 24.67 -19.77 13.70
C SER A 234 25.50 -19.03 14.75
N SER A 235 25.96 -17.82 14.42
CA SER A 235 26.49 -16.85 15.38
C SER A 235 25.48 -15.71 15.60
N VAL A 236 25.15 -15.50 16.87
CA VAL A 236 24.26 -14.47 17.43
C VAL A 236 24.79 -13.06 17.12
N PRO A 237 23.97 -12.07 16.68
CA PRO A 237 24.42 -10.69 16.65
C PRO A 237 24.35 -10.04 18.04
N ALA A 238 25.50 -9.52 18.46
CA ALA A 238 25.71 -8.75 19.66
C ALA A 238 24.96 -7.40 19.66
N ARG A 239 24.63 -6.96 20.89
CA ARG A 239 24.06 -5.67 21.30
C ARG A 239 24.59 -4.46 20.50
N ARG A 240 23.67 -3.65 19.99
CA ARG A 240 23.91 -2.21 19.71
C ARG A 240 23.65 -1.39 20.98
N PRO A 241 24.44 -0.35 21.29
CA PRO A 241 24.16 0.57 22.40
C PRO A 241 23.00 1.50 22.08
N ALA A 242 22.11 1.68 23.06
CA ALA A 242 20.97 2.58 23.02
C ALA A 242 21.44 4.06 23.02
N ALA A 243 20.90 4.86 22.11
CA ALA A 243 21.08 6.31 22.11
C ALA A 243 20.17 6.94 23.18
N ALA A 244 20.76 7.78 24.03
CA ALA A 244 20.08 8.54 25.06
C ALA A 244 19.14 9.58 24.44
N VAL A 245 17.85 9.46 24.73
CA VAL A 245 16.84 10.49 24.45
C VAL A 245 16.84 11.47 25.62
N ALA A 246 17.06 12.75 25.32
CA ALA A 246 16.97 13.84 26.29
C ALA A 246 15.54 13.97 26.86
N PRO A 247 15.36 14.28 28.16
CA PRO A 247 14.03 14.44 28.72
C PRO A 247 13.38 15.71 28.18
N TYR A 248 12.23 15.53 27.52
CA TYR A 248 11.32 16.63 27.17
C TYR A 248 10.76 17.23 28.47
N ALA A 249 11.04 18.51 28.72
CA ALA A 249 10.43 19.26 29.81
C ALA A 249 8.92 19.33 29.58
N ALA A 250 8.15 18.70 30.48
CA ALA A 250 6.70 18.75 30.46
C ALA A 250 6.22 20.18 30.76
N GLN A 251 5.71 20.85 29.74
CA GLN A 251 5.03 22.13 29.88
C GLN A 251 3.67 21.89 30.56
N ARG A 252 3.57 22.24 31.85
CA ARG A 252 2.33 22.19 32.62
C ARG A 252 1.27 23.07 31.95
N ARG A 253 0.28 22.44 31.32
CA ARG A 253 -0.98 23.10 30.99
C ARG A 253 -1.87 23.04 32.22
N THR A 254 -2.28 24.20 32.71
CA THR A 254 -3.30 24.36 33.72
C THR A 254 -4.62 23.79 33.19
N ALA A 255 -5.11 22.73 33.81
CA ALA A 255 -6.46 22.24 33.58
C ALA A 255 -7.44 23.23 34.24
N SER A 256 -8.18 24.01 33.45
CA SER A 256 -9.43 24.57 33.93
C SER A 256 -10.42 23.41 34.07
N ARG A 257 -10.78 23.11 35.31
CA ARG A 257 -11.91 22.24 35.65
C ARG A 257 -13.17 22.93 35.15
N VAL A 258 -13.66 22.56 33.97
CA VAL A 258 -15.05 22.81 33.56
C VAL A 258 -15.81 21.53 33.86
N GLU A 259 -16.73 21.64 34.80
CA GLU A 259 -17.65 20.58 35.19
C GLU A 259 -18.60 20.24 34.03
N GLY A 260 -18.73 18.95 33.74
CA GLY A 260 -19.94 18.25 33.31
C GLY A 260 -20.76 18.80 32.13
N GLY A 261 -20.64 18.15 30.97
CA GLY A 261 -21.56 18.33 29.84
C GLY A 261 -21.58 17.12 28.89
N PHE A 262 -21.83 15.92 29.42
CA PHE A 262 -22.00 14.72 28.60
C PHE A 262 -23.38 14.75 27.90
N ASP A 263 -23.39 15.00 26.59
CA ASP A 263 -24.61 14.97 25.75
C ASP A 263 -24.71 13.63 25.03
N PHE A 264 -25.60 12.75 25.50
CA PHE A 264 -25.79 11.39 25.00
C PHE A 264 -26.29 11.31 23.55
N PHE A 265 -26.92 12.37 23.02
CA PHE A 265 -27.40 12.43 21.63
C PHE A 265 -26.51 13.28 20.71
N GLY A 266 -25.40 13.81 21.22
CA GLY A 266 -24.40 14.54 20.43
C GLY A 266 -24.87 15.83 19.75
N THR A 267 -26.08 16.29 20.03
CA THR A 267 -26.72 17.40 19.29
C THR A 267 -26.07 18.75 19.57
N LYS A 268 -25.57 18.97 20.80
CA LYS A 268 -24.90 20.23 21.16
C LYS A 268 -23.52 20.36 20.48
N ASN A 269 -22.82 19.25 20.32
CA ASN A 269 -21.52 19.22 19.65
C ASN A 269 -21.63 19.11 18.13
N ALA A 270 -22.77 18.63 17.59
CA ALA A 270 -22.96 18.47 16.16
C ALA A 270 -23.02 19.82 15.42
N ALA A 271 -23.71 20.83 15.97
CA ALA A 271 -23.75 22.16 15.36
C ALA A 271 -22.37 22.83 15.39
N GLN A 272 -21.64 22.69 16.50
CA GLN A 272 -20.28 23.22 16.64
C GLN A 272 -19.29 22.48 15.74
N ALA A 273 -19.39 21.15 15.64
CA ALA A 273 -18.56 20.35 14.73
C ALA A 273 -18.82 20.69 13.27
N ARG A 274 -20.10 20.91 12.89
CA ARG A 274 -20.45 21.37 11.54
C ARG A 274 -19.88 22.75 11.25
N ALA A 275 -19.99 23.70 12.18
CA ALA A 275 -19.40 25.04 12.02
C ALA A 275 -17.87 24.99 11.92
N VAL A 276 -17.20 24.10 12.66
CA VAL A 276 -15.75 23.90 12.56
C VAL A 276 -15.36 23.28 11.22
N ILE A 277 -16.09 22.26 10.74
CA ILE A 277 -15.85 21.64 9.44
C ILE A 277 -16.06 22.65 8.31
N GLU A 278 -17.15 23.42 8.37
CA GLU A 278 -17.46 24.46 7.39
C GLU A 278 -16.43 25.59 7.40
N ALA A 279 -15.88 25.95 8.57
CA ALA A 279 -14.80 26.94 8.67
C ALA A 279 -13.51 26.45 7.99
N VAL A 280 -13.11 25.19 8.25
CA VAL A 280 -11.92 24.59 7.61
C VAL A 280 -12.13 24.47 6.09
N GLN A 281 -13.32 24.05 5.65
CA GLN A 281 -13.65 23.98 4.23
C GLN A 281 -13.63 25.35 3.55
N ASN A 282 -14.13 26.40 4.23
CA ASN A 282 -14.08 27.75 3.69
C ASN A 282 -12.65 28.31 3.64
N GLU A 283 -11.77 27.90 4.54
CA GLU A 283 -10.34 28.25 4.53
C GLU A 283 -9.62 27.56 3.35
N ASP A 284 -9.80 26.24 3.19
CA ASP A 284 -9.25 25.47 2.06
C ASP A 284 -9.74 26.02 0.70
N LEU A 285 -11.02 26.43 0.61
CA LEU A 285 -11.58 27.04 -0.60
C LEU A 285 -11.09 28.48 -0.82
N ALA A 286 -10.83 29.24 0.24
CA ALA A 286 -10.27 30.58 0.13
C ALA A 286 -8.83 30.55 -0.39
N ASP A 287 -8.06 29.53 -0.04
CA ASP A 287 -6.70 29.34 -0.54
C ASP A 287 -6.67 28.96 -2.03
N VAL A 288 -7.67 28.20 -2.51
CA VAL A 288 -7.75 27.76 -3.92
C VAL A 288 -8.37 28.82 -4.84
N VAL A 289 -9.43 29.50 -4.38
CA VAL A 289 -10.27 30.39 -5.21
C VAL A 289 -9.99 31.87 -4.93
N GLY A 290 -9.36 32.18 -3.79
CA GLY A 290 -9.11 33.53 -3.30
C GLY A 290 -10.20 34.01 -2.34
N ALA A 291 -9.78 34.64 -1.24
CA ALA A 291 -10.67 35.11 -0.17
C ALA A 291 -11.72 36.13 -0.65
N GLU A 292 -11.40 36.93 -1.67
CA GLU A 292 -12.32 37.94 -2.23
C GLU A 292 -13.48 37.29 -2.99
N VAL A 293 -13.23 36.20 -3.72
CA VAL A 293 -14.25 35.48 -4.50
C VAL A 293 -15.16 34.66 -3.58
N LEU A 294 -14.59 34.02 -2.54
CA LEU A 294 -15.37 33.28 -1.56
C LEU A 294 -16.30 34.19 -0.74
N ALA A 295 -15.84 35.40 -0.40
CA ALA A 295 -16.67 36.39 0.29
C ALA A 295 -17.86 36.85 -0.55
N VAL A 296 -17.67 37.06 -1.86
CA VAL A 296 -18.75 37.39 -2.80
C VAL A 296 -19.76 36.24 -2.90
N HIS A 297 -19.30 35.00 -3.04
CA HIS A 297 -20.19 33.82 -3.12
C HIS A 297 -20.93 33.55 -1.80
N LYS A 298 -20.30 33.80 -0.65
CA LYS A 298 -20.95 33.70 0.66
C LYS A 298 -22.00 34.80 0.87
N ALA A 299 -21.74 36.01 0.36
CA ALA A 299 -22.71 37.10 0.37
C ALA A 299 -23.88 36.84 -0.59
N GLU A 300 -23.62 36.27 -1.77
CA GLU A 300 -24.64 35.90 -2.75
C GLU A 300 -25.52 34.75 -2.26
N SER A 301 -24.92 33.71 -1.67
CA SER A 301 -25.66 32.60 -1.07
C SER A 301 -26.46 33.02 0.17
N ALA A 302 -25.94 33.93 1.02
CA ALA A 302 -26.72 34.52 2.11
C ALA A 302 -27.89 35.38 1.61
N ARG A 303 -27.78 35.98 0.42
CA ARG A 303 -28.84 36.75 -0.23
C ARG A 303 -29.89 35.87 -0.93
N ALA A 304 -29.48 34.68 -1.39
CA ALA A 304 -30.34 33.68 -2.03
C ALA A 304 -31.21 32.86 -1.04
N VAL A 305 -31.01 33.01 0.27
CA VAL A 305 -31.85 32.36 1.31
C VAL A 305 -33.24 33.04 1.46
N VAL A 306 -33.49 34.13 0.73
CA VAL A 306 -34.83 34.73 0.60
C VAL A 306 -35.41 34.36 -0.76
N GLU A 307 -36.38 33.43 -0.75
CA GLU A 307 -37.23 32.95 -1.87
C GLU A 307 -36.56 31.99 -2.89
N PRO A 308 -36.87 30.67 -2.87
CA PRO A 308 -36.62 29.79 -4.00
C PRO A 308 -37.75 29.92 -5.03
N GLU A 309 -37.61 30.84 -5.99
CA GLU A 309 -38.48 30.86 -7.17
C GLU A 309 -38.05 29.73 -8.13
N PHE A 310 -38.78 28.62 -8.09
CA PHE A 310 -38.57 27.44 -8.92
C PHE A 310 -38.88 27.78 -10.39
N LYS A 311 -37.84 28.05 -11.19
CA LYS A 311 -37.97 28.15 -12.65
C LYS A 311 -38.28 26.76 -13.24
N PRO A 312 -39.32 26.60 -14.07
CA PRO A 312 -39.57 25.32 -14.74
C PRO A 312 -38.48 25.01 -15.78
N ALA A 313 -38.19 23.71 -15.92
CA ALA A 313 -37.15 23.17 -16.77
C ALA A 313 -37.34 23.54 -18.25
N THR A 314 -36.27 24.03 -18.89
CA THR A 314 -36.18 24.21 -20.35
C THR A 314 -35.80 22.90 -21.05
N ASP A 315 -36.23 22.78 -22.31
CA ASP A 315 -36.14 21.58 -23.15
C ASP A 315 -34.71 21.03 -23.37
N GLU A 316 -33.67 21.81 -23.06
CA GLU A 316 -32.27 21.39 -23.15
C GLU A 316 -31.90 20.34 -22.09
N THR A 317 -32.61 20.27 -20.97
CA THR A 317 -32.37 19.26 -19.92
C THR A 317 -32.95 17.88 -20.24
N ARG A 318 -33.81 17.78 -21.27
CA ARG A 318 -34.37 16.48 -21.74
C ARG A 318 -33.36 15.68 -22.58
N ALA A 319 -32.22 16.26 -22.97
CA ALA A 319 -31.24 15.62 -23.85
C ALA A 319 -30.19 14.72 -23.14
N VAL A 320 -30.17 14.63 -21.81
CA VAL A 320 -29.13 13.90 -21.04
C VAL A 320 -29.36 12.37 -21.00
N GLY A 321 -30.29 11.84 -21.79
CA GLY A 321 -30.63 10.40 -21.82
C GLY A 321 -30.48 9.70 -23.17
N GLN A 322 -29.97 10.39 -24.19
CA GLN A 322 -29.86 9.79 -25.53
C GLN A 322 -28.62 8.90 -25.61
N VAL A 323 -28.83 7.59 -25.70
CA VAL A 323 -27.78 6.60 -25.97
C VAL A 323 -27.28 6.84 -27.39
N ILE A 324 -26.12 7.47 -27.51
CA ILE A 324 -25.41 7.66 -28.78
C ILE A 324 -24.75 6.32 -29.10
N ASP A 325 -25.12 5.73 -30.23
CA ASP A 325 -24.54 4.49 -30.71
C ASP A 325 -23.14 4.76 -31.27
N LEU A 326 -22.11 4.45 -30.48
CA LEU A 326 -20.70 4.68 -30.81
C LEU A 326 -20.15 3.67 -31.84
N THR A 327 -20.93 2.66 -32.21
CA THR A 327 -20.52 1.65 -33.21
C THR A 327 -20.33 2.21 -34.61
N ALA A 328 -20.91 3.39 -34.91
CA ALA A 328 -20.73 4.07 -36.20
C ALA A 328 -19.45 4.91 -36.31
N HIS A 329 -18.66 5.06 -35.24
CA HIS A 329 -17.44 5.90 -35.23
C HIS A 329 -16.16 5.10 -34.96
N ASP A 330 -16.24 3.77 -34.88
CA ASP A 330 -15.08 2.90 -34.68
C ASP A 330 -14.47 2.45 -36.04
N GLU A 331 -14.19 3.42 -36.91
CA GLU A 331 -13.31 3.18 -38.06
C GLU A 331 -11.87 3.22 -37.54
N THR A 332 -11.32 2.05 -37.23
CA THR A 332 -9.92 1.89 -36.83
C THR A 332 -9.00 2.30 -37.98
N GLU A 333 -8.37 3.47 -37.90
CA GLU A 333 -7.23 3.79 -38.76
C GLU A 333 -6.10 2.77 -38.48
N PRO A 334 -5.67 1.95 -39.47
CA PRO A 334 -4.58 1.02 -39.26
C PRO A 334 -3.28 1.80 -39.05
N ILE A 335 -2.73 1.71 -37.85
CA ILE A 335 -1.43 2.29 -37.51
C ILE A 335 -0.36 1.67 -38.41
N ASP A 336 0.25 2.46 -39.28
CA ASP A 336 1.32 2.02 -40.17
C ASP A 336 2.62 1.80 -39.38
N VAL A 337 2.78 0.55 -38.92
CA VAL A 337 3.93 0.06 -38.16
C VAL A 337 5.25 0.14 -38.92
N ALA A 338 5.24 0.31 -40.25
CA ALA A 338 6.45 0.44 -41.04
C ALA A 338 7.16 1.79 -40.78
N ARG A 339 6.39 2.87 -40.67
CA ARG A 339 6.90 4.23 -40.44
C ARG A 339 7.51 4.40 -39.03
N LEU A 340 6.99 3.66 -38.05
CA LEU A 340 7.52 3.64 -36.68
C LEU A 340 8.88 2.94 -36.58
N ARG A 341 9.14 1.91 -37.41
CA ARG A 341 10.43 1.20 -37.41
C ARG A 341 11.57 2.01 -38.03
N THR A 342 11.28 2.86 -39.02
CA THR A 342 12.29 3.73 -39.65
C THR A 342 12.69 4.92 -38.79
N ALA A 343 11.90 5.31 -37.78
CA ALA A 343 12.21 6.42 -36.89
C ALA A 343 13.11 6.04 -35.71
N ILE A 344 13.35 4.74 -35.50
CA ILE A 344 14.13 4.19 -34.38
C ILE A 344 15.53 3.71 -34.84
N SER A 345 15.80 3.69 -36.14
CA SER A 345 17.12 3.37 -36.72
C SER A 345 17.84 4.62 -37.20
#